data_AF-A0A965UT62-F1
#
_entry.id   AF-A0A965UT62-F1
#
_cell.length_a   1.000
_cell.length_b   1.000
_cell.length_c   1.000
_cell.angle_alpha   90.00
_cell.angle_beta   90.00
_cell.angle_gamma   90.00
#
_symmetry.space_group_name_H-M   'P 1'
#
loop_
_entity.id
_entity.type
_entity.pdbx_description
1 polymer ?
#
loop_
_entity_poly.entity_id
_entity_poly.type
_entity_poly.pdbx_seq_one_letter_code
_entity_poly.pdbx_strand_id
1 'polypeptide(L)'
;MAKTKQKKENYNMTKRTKTWKIGEYCAGGVIRAKSCGEFVKLEIRDYFTDELLNYGAFGKIHIRQIREFLENSTTPYYADKVLQWIINKVWGLA
;
A
#
# COMPACT_ATOMS: atom_id res chain seq x y z
N MET A 1 -17.35 41.40 -4.17
CA MET A 1 -17.21 40.04 -3.61
C MET A 1 -16.04 39.35 -4.30
N ALA A 2 -14.87 39.34 -3.65
CA ALA A 2 -13.68 38.69 -4.19
C ALA A 2 -13.86 37.17 -4.15
N LYS A 3 -13.82 36.51 -5.31
CA LYS A 3 -13.76 35.04 -5.38
C LYS A 3 -12.33 34.63 -5.04
N THR A 4 -12.13 34.18 -3.81
CA THR A 4 -10.87 33.62 -3.32
C THR A 4 -10.53 32.39 -4.17
N LYS A 5 -9.53 32.53 -5.06
CA LYS A 5 -8.97 31.40 -5.80
C LYS A 5 -8.28 30.48 -4.80
N GLN A 6 -8.90 29.35 -4.46
CA GLN A 6 -8.23 28.27 -3.75
C GLN A 6 -7.08 27.76 -4.63
N LYS A 7 -5.87 28.12 -4.24
CA LYS A 7 -4.62 27.64 -4.83
C LYS A 7 -4.49 26.17 -4.42
N LYS A 8 -4.92 25.25 -5.30
CA LYS A 8 -4.58 23.82 -5.15
C LYS A 8 -3.07 23.71 -5.37
N GLU A 9 -2.32 23.70 -4.28
CA GLU A 9 -0.92 23.31 -4.30
C GLU A 9 -0.86 21.83 -4.71
N ASN A 10 -0.55 21.60 -5.99
CA ASN A 10 -0.19 20.29 -6.49
C ASN A 10 1.17 19.93 -5.91
N TYR A 11 1.20 19.42 -4.69
CA TYR A 11 2.38 18.70 -4.20
C TYR A 11 2.52 17.48 -5.09
N ASN A 12 3.52 17.50 -5.97
CA ASN A 12 3.76 16.45 -6.96
C ASN A 12 4.39 15.24 -6.23
N MET A 13 3.60 14.60 -5.36
CA MET A 13 3.96 13.36 -4.68
C MET A 13 4.11 12.30 -5.75
N THR A 14 5.31 11.74 -5.88
CA THR A 14 5.58 10.67 -6.85
C THR A 14 4.66 9.48 -6.54
N LYS A 15 3.70 9.23 -7.42
CA LYS A 15 2.84 8.04 -7.35
C LYS A 15 3.72 6.82 -7.59
N ARG A 16 3.71 5.89 -6.66
CA ARG A 16 4.50 4.66 -6.67
C ARG A 16 3.55 3.51 -6.47
N THR A 17 3.58 2.56 -7.41
CA THR A 17 2.78 1.35 -7.35
C THR A 17 3.70 0.16 -7.46
N LYS A 18 3.48 -0.84 -6.61
CA LYS A 18 4.15 -2.13 -6.74
C LYS A 18 3.17 -3.25 -6.51
N THR A 19 3.33 -4.30 -7.31
CA THR A 19 2.53 -5.51 -7.23
C THR A 19 3.47 -6.69 -6.96
N TRP A 20 3.12 -7.52 -5.99
CA TRP A 20 3.75 -8.80 -5.72
C TRP A 20 2.77 -9.89 -6.12
N LYS A 21 3.21 -10.76 -7.03
CA LYS A 21 2.50 -11.99 -7.39
C LYS A 21 3.15 -13.12 -6.61
N ILE A 22 2.49 -13.52 -5.53
CA ILE A 22 2.99 -14.52 -4.58
C ILE A 22 2.50 -15.91 -4.96
N GLY A 23 1.44 -16.02 -5.78
CA GLY A 23 0.86 -17.30 -6.18
C GLY A 23 -0.11 -17.84 -5.14
N GLU A 24 -0.40 -19.14 -5.22
CA GLU A 24 -1.32 -19.84 -4.32
C GLU A 24 -0.80 -19.99 -2.88
N TYR A 25 0.43 -19.55 -2.61
CA TYR A 25 1.09 -19.71 -1.30
C TYR A 25 0.44 -18.89 -0.18
N CYS A 26 -0.48 -17.97 -0.49
CA CYS A 26 -1.11 -17.07 0.45
C CYS A 26 -2.58 -16.85 0.08
N ALA A 27 -3.45 -16.65 1.08
CA ALA A 27 -4.87 -16.33 0.86
C ALA A 27 -5.07 -15.11 -0.05
N GLY A 28 -4.13 -14.15 0.01
CA GLY A 28 -3.93 -13.12 -0.99
C GLY A 28 -2.76 -13.41 -1.91
N GLY A 29 -3.01 -14.09 -3.02
CA GLY A 29 -1.94 -14.45 -3.96
C GLY A 29 -1.39 -13.27 -4.77
N VAL A 30 -2.06 -12.10 -4.74
CA VAL A 30 -1.55 -10.85 -5.29
C VAL A 30 -1.69 -9.72 -4.27
N ILE A 31 -0.57 -9.04 -3.97
CA ILE A 31 -0.55 -7.84 -3.12
C ILE A 31 -0.23 -6.63 -3.99
N ARG A 32 -1.03 -5.56 -3.93
CA ARG A 32 -0.84 -4.33 -4.69
C ARG A 32 -0.77 -3.14 -3.73
N ALA A 33 0.38 -2.49 -3.66
CA ALA A 33 0.59 -1.27 -2.87
C ALA A 33 0.60 -0.05 -3.79
N LYS A 34 -0.18 0.98 -3.45
CA LYS A 34 -0.29 2.25 -4.20
C LYS A 34 -0.03 3.41 -3.24
N SER A 35 0.92 4.29 -3.55
CA SER A 35 1.11 5.52 -2.77
C SER A 35 0.05 6.57 -3.13
N CYS A 36 -0.53 7.16 -2.09
CA CYS A 36 -1.56 8.19 -2.15
C CYS A 36 -1.18 9.33 -1.20
N GLY A 37 -0.20 10.13 -1.60
CA GLY A 37 0.38 11.15 -0.72
C GLY A 37 1.12 10.52 0.45
N GLU A 38 0.76 10.90 1.68
CA GLU A 38 1.37 10.36 2.91
C GLU A 38 0.90 8.94 3.25
N PHE A 39 -0.16 8.48 2.59
CA PHE A 39 -0.77 7.18 2.80
C PHE A 39 -0.33 6.17 1.74
N VAL A 40 -0.41 4.89 2.09
CA VAL A 40 -0.33 3.78 1.17
C VAL A 40 -1.64 3.00 1.21
N LYS A 41 -2.22 2.77 0.04
CA LYS A 41 -3.34 1.84 -0.13
C LYS A 41 -2.79 0.45 -0.45
N LEU A 42 -3.14 -0.53 0.37
CA LEU A 42 -2.86 -1.94 0.14
C LEU A 42 -4.13 -2.64 -0.34
N GLU A 43 -3.98 -3.44 -1.39
CA GLU A 43 -5.03 -4.30 -1.95
C GLU A 43 -4.50 -5.73 -1.94
N ILE A 44 -5.26 -6.64 -1.32
CA ILE A 44 -5.06 -8.07 -1.31
C ILE A 44 -6.06 -8.66 -2.30
N ARG A 45 -5.55 -9.40 -3.28
CA ARG A 45 -6.36 -9.95 -4.38
C ARG A 45 -6.14 -11.44 -4.54
N ASP A 46 -7.18 -12.10 -5.04
CA ASP A 46 -7.10 -13.49 -5.45
C ASP A 46 -6.11 -13.65 -6.62
N TYR A 47 -5.40 -14.78 -6.66
CA TYR A 47 -4.39 -15.02 -7.68
C TYR A 47 -4.98 -15.29 -9.06
N PHE A 48 -6.11 -16.00 -9.12
CA PHE A 48 -6.73 -16.47 -10.34
C PHE A 48 -7.72 -15.46 -10.91
N THR A 49 -8.55 -14.88 -10.06
CA THR A 49 -9.64 -13.99 -10.48
C THR A 49 -9.26 -12.51 -10.44
N ASP A 50 -8.13 -12.14 -9.81
CA ASP A 50 -7.75 -10.76 -9.46
C ASP A 50 -8.84 -10.01 -8.64
N GLU A 51 -9.80 -10.75 -8.06
CA GLU A 51 -10.86 -10.19 -7.23
C GLU A 51 -10.26 -9.59 -5.96
N LEU A 52 -10.84 -8.47 -5.52
CA LEU A 52 -10.39 -7.77 -4.32
C LEU A 52 -10.93 -8.50 -3.08
N LEU A 53 -10.03 -9.18 -2.37
CA LEU A 53 -10.36 -9.92 -1.15
C LEU A 53 -10.34 -9.00 0.08
N ASN A 54 -9.35 -8.12 0.17
CA ASN A 54 -9.21 -7.20 1.29
C ASN A 54 -8.44 -5.94 0.88
N TYR A 55 -8.67 -4.82 1.57
CA TYR A 55 -7.91 -3.59 1.35
C TYR A 55 -7.82 -2.73 2.60
N GLY A 56 -6.80 -1.88 2.65
CA GLY A 56 -6.62 -0.92 3.73
C GLY A 56 -5.81 0.29 3.26
N ALA A 57 -5.97 1.42 3.94
CA ALA A 57 -5.19 2.63 3.72
C ALA A 57 -4.46 3.01 5.01
N PHE A 58 -3.14 3.18 4.93
CA PHE A 58 -2.29 3.30 6.09
C PHE A 58 -1.31 4.47 5.95
N GLY A 59 -1.10 5.21 7.04
CA GLY A 59 -0.07 6.24 7.13
C GLY A 59 1.19 5.71 7.80
N LYS A 60 2.22 6.56 7.89
CA LYS A 60 3.53 6.22 8.49
C LYS A 60 3.46 5.71 9.92
N ILE A 61 2.48 6.17 10.71
CA ILE A 61 2.30 5.74 12.10
C ILE A 61 1.72 4.32 12.22
N HIS A 62 1.20 3.74 11.14
CA HIS A 62 0.48 2.46 11.15
C HIS A 62 1.37 1.25 10.82
N ILE A 63 2.68 1.31 11.08
CA ILE A 63 3.62 0.23 10.72
C ILE A 63 3.19 -1.14 11.28
N ARG A 64 2.76 -1.19 12.55
CA ARG A 64 2.30 -2.42 13.20
C ARG A 64 1.04 -2.97 12.53
N GLN A 65 0.07 -2.09 12.26
CA GLN A 65 -1.19 -2.45 11.63
C GLN A 65 -1.00 -2.90 10.18
N ILE A 66 -0.05 -2.32 9.44
CA ILE A 66 0.31 -2.79 8.10
C ILE A 66 0.85 -4.22 8.17
N ARG A 67 1.75 -4.50 9.13
CA ARG A 67 2.30 -5.85 9.31
C ARG A 67 1.20 -6.86 9.64
N GLU A 68 0.36 -6.56 10.63
CA GLU A 68 -0.78 -7.41 11.01
C GLU A 68 -1.75 -7.63 9.84
N PHE A 69 -2.08 -6.58 9.08
CA PHE A 69 -2.93 -6.67 7.90
C PHE A 69 -2.35 -7.61 6.84
N LEU A 70 -1.04 -7.50 6.59
CA LEU A 70 -0.34 -8.35 5.63
C LEU A 70 -0.24 -9.79 6.12
N GLU A 71 0.16 -10.03 7.37
CA GLU A 71 0.32 -11.38 7.95
C GLU A 71 -1.01 -12.15 8.04
N ASN A 72 -2.15 -11.46 8.15
CA ASN A 72 -3.45 -12.11 8.07
C ASN A 72 -3.78 -12.66 6.66
N SER A 73 -3.12 -12.15 5.62
CA SER A 73 -3.40 -12.50 4.22
C SER A 73 -2.22 -13.16 3.50
N THR A 74 -1.02 -13.10 4.08
CA THR A 74 0.23 -13.59 3.52
C THR A 74 1.18 -14.10 4.61
N THR A 75 2.36 -14.61 4.23
CA THR A 75 3.38 -15.02 5.19
C THR A 75 4.15 -13.81 5.76
N PRO A 76 4.73 -13.93 6.97
CA PRO A 76 5.59 -12.89 7.54
C PRO A 76 6.73 -12.45 6.61
N TYR A 77 7.30 -13.38 5.84
CA TYR A 77 8.34 -13.09 4.87
C TYR A 77 7.90 -12.08 3.79
N TYR A 78 6.71 -12.27 3.23
CA TYR A 78 6.18 -11.33 2.23
C TYR A 78 5.65 -10.05 2.88
N ALA A 79 5.09 -10.13 4.09
CA ALA A 79 4.71 -8.95 4.86
C ALA A 79 5.91 -8.01 5.05
N ASP A 80 7.08 -8.55 5.43
CA ASP A 80 8.31 -7.79 5.59
C ASP A 80 8.81 -7.18 4.28
N LYS A 81 8.77 -7.94 3.17
CA LYS A 81 9.15 -7.41 1.85
C LYS A 81 8.29 -6.22 1.42
N VAL A 82 6.98 -6.30 1.65
CA VAL A 82 6.05 -5.22 1.31
C VAL A 82 6.30 -4.02 2.22
N LEU A 83 6.43 -4.25 3.53
CA LEU A 83 6.68 -3.21 4.52
C LEU A 83 8.01 -2.48 4.27
N GLN A 84 9.10 -3.19 4.00
CA GLN A 84 10.39 -2.60 3.63
C GLN A 84 10.28 -1.74 2.37
N TRP A 85 9.51 -2.18 1.36
CA TRP A 85 9.29 -1.36 0.18
C TRP A 85 8.54 -0.07 0.51
N ILE A 86 7.53 -0.12 1.38
CA ILE A 86 6.79 1.07 1.83
C ILE A 86 7.74 2.04 2.56
N ILE A 87 8.53 1.54 3.52
CA ILE A 87 9.46 2.35 4.30
C ILE A 87 10.49 3.04 3.39
N ASN A 88 11.10 2.30 2.47
CA ASN A 88 12.21 2.79 1.65
C ASN A 88 11.70 3.60 0.45
N LYS A 89 10.63 3.13 -0.19
CA LYS A 89 10.15 3.67 -1.46
C LYS A 89 8.89 4.48 -1.33
N VAL A 90 8.14 4.50 -0.24
CA VAL A 90 7.01 5.43 -0.08
C VAL A 90 7.40 6.56 0.86
N TRP A 91 7.89 6.22 2.06
CA TRP A 91 8.21 7.21 3.10
C TRP A 91 9.66 7.68 3.12
N GLY A 92 10.58 7.01 2.43
CA GLY A 92 11.99 7.42 2.33
C GLY A 92 12.72 7.48 3.67
N LEU A 93 12.49 6.51 4.55
CA LEU A 93 13.04 6.49 5.91
C LEU A 93 14.28 5.61 6.08
N ALA A 94 14.79 5.02 5.00
CA ALA A 94 15.91 4.09 4.99
C ALA A 94 17.00 4.55 4.02
#